data_AF-A0A292EAL3-F1
#
_entry.id   AF-A0A292EAL3-F1
#
_cell.length_a   1.000
_cell.length_b   1.000
_cell.length_c   1.000
_cell.angle_alpha   90.00
_cell.angle_beta   90.00
_cell.angle_gamma   90.00
#
_symmetry.space_group_name_H-M   'P 1'
#
loop_
_entity.id
_entity.type
_entity.pdbx_description
1 polymer ?
#
loop_
_entity_poly.entity_id
_entity_poly.type
_entity_poly.pdbx_seq_one_letter_code
_entity_poly.pdbx_strand_id
1 'polypeptide(L)'
;MTKHLMTIAFLSAVFAMPLSAAAEEVPADKQAAILDMLKTMQCEVDPANIEVEDGGFELDDVFCADGQYDMKLNADLSVADKRKE
;
A
#
# COMPACT_ATOMS: atom_id res chain seq x y z
N MET A 1 0.05 -2.91 65.22
CA MET A 1 0.76 -4.08 64.65
C MET A 1 0.18 -4.31 63.27
N THR A 2 0.86 -4.51 62.16
CA THR A 2 2.24 -4.37 61.69
C THR A 2 2.07 -4.38 60.16
N LYS A 3 2.92 -3.62 59.45
CA LYS A 3 3.18 -3.60 58.00
C LYS A 3 2.60 -4.77 57.19
N HIS A 4 2.05 -4.50 56.00
CA HIS A 4 2.53 -5.12 54.76
C HIS A 4 2.25 -4.20 53.57
N LEU A 5 3.30 -3.48 53.12
CA LEU A 5 3.43 -3.07 51.73
C LEU A 5 3.46 -4.35 50.89
N MET A 6 2.61 -4.44 49.87
CA MET A 6 2.80 -5.41 48.80
C MET A 6 2.55 -4.70 47.47
N THR A 7 3.60 -4.05 46.99
CA THR A 7 3.70 -3.54 45.62
C THR A 7 3.72 -4.74 44.68
N ILE A 8 2.63 -4.96 43.94
CA ILE A 8 2.61 -5.86 42.79
C ILE A 8 2.41 -4.99 41.56
N ALA A 9 3.51 -4.59 40.94
CA ALA A 9 3.49 -4.08 39.59
C ALA A 9 3.40 -5.28 38.64
N PHE A 10 2.23 -5.48 38.04
CA PHE A 10 2.04 -6.41 36.93
C PHE A 10 2.83 -5.88 35.72
N LEU A 11 3.97 -6.50 35.40
CA LEU A 11 4.68 -6.25 34.17
C LEU A 11 4.12 -7.17 33.08
N SER A 12 2.99 -6.79 32.49
CA SER A 12 2.44 -7.45 31.31
C SER A 12 3.12 -6.91 30.06
N ALA A 13 4.32 -7.43 29.74
CA ALA A 13 4.92 -7.23 28.43
C ALA A 13 4.35 -8.27 27.46
N VAL A 14 3.20 -7.95 26.84
CA VAL A 14 2.64 -8.71 25.73
C VAL A 14 2.82 -7.88 24.45
N PHE A 15 3.13 -8.59 23.37
CA PHE A 15 3.35 -8.16 21.98
C PHE A 15 4.77 -7.74 21.60
N ALA A 16 5.64 -8.74 21.54
CA ALA A 16 6.66 -8.79 20.50
C ALA A 16 6.20 -9.75 19.41
N MET A 17 5.49 -9.23 18.40
CA MET A 17 5.42 -9.86 17.08
C MET A 17 5.46 -8.75 16.03
N PRO A 18 6.60 -8.52 15.34
CA PRO A 18 6.53 -8.05 13.98
C PRO A 18 6.11 -9.27 13.15
N LEU A 19 4.81 -9.50 13.05
CA LEU A 19 4.29 -10.28 11.93
C LEU A 19 4.35 -9.33 10.73
N SER A 20 5.53 -9.21 10.12
CA SER A 20 5.63 -8.63 8.78
C SER A 20 4.85 -9.55 7.86
N ALA A 21 3.57 -9.23 7.64
CA ALA A 21 2.88 -9.63 6.45
C ALA A 21 3.73 -9.10 5.28
N ALA A 22 4.33 -10.00 4.51
CA ALA A 22 5.14 -9.63 3.36
C ALA A 22 4.20 -9.14 2.26
N ALA A 23 3.77 -7.88 2.33
CA ALA A 23 3.28 -7.18 1.15
C ALA A 23 4.47 -7.04 0.20
N GLU A 24 4.30 -7.42 -1.06
CA GLU A 24 5.36 -7.32 -2.05
C GLU A 24 5.55 -5.83 -2.39
N GLU A 25 6.71 -5.28 -2.04
CA GLU A 25 6.99 -3.86 -2.23
C GLU A 25 7.13 -3.55 -3.73
N VAL A 26 6.44 -2.50 -4.19
CA VAL A 26 6.62 -1.99 -5.56
C VAL A 26 8.05 -1.44 -5.69
N PRO A 27 8.84 -1.91 -6.68
CA PRO A 27 10.17 -1.36 -6.92
C PRO A 27 10.12 0.15 -7.17
N ALA A 28 11.01 0.93 -6.54
CA ALA A 28 10.96 2.39 -6.59
C ALA A 28 11.05 2.96 -8.03
N ASP A 29 11.80 2.31 -8.91
CA ASP A 29 11.89 2.65 -10.33
C ASP A 29 10.57 2.42 -11.07
N LYS A 30 9.85 1.33 -10.73
CA LYS A 30 8.52 1.02 -11.25
C LYS A 30 7.48 2.00 -10.73
N GLN A 31 7.49 2.31 -9.44
CA GLN A 31 6.59 3.30 -8.85
C GLN A 31 6.76 4.67 -9.53
N ALA A 32 8.00 5.15 -9.68
CA ALA A 32 8.27 6.41 -10.38
C ALA A 32 7.78 6.39 -11.84
N ALA A 33 8.03 5.30 -12.57
CA ALA A 33 7.60 5.16 -13.95
C ALA A 33 6.06 5.16 -14.10
N ILE A 34 5.34 4.53 -13.15
CA ILE A 34 3.87 4.55 -13.11
C ILE A 34 3.36 5.98 -12.88
N LEU A 35 3.93 6.71 -11.94
CA LEU A 35 3.52 8.09 -11.65
C LEU A 35 3.77 9.03 -12.85
N ASP A 36 4.88 8.87 -13.56
CA ASP A 36 5.17 9.65 -14.77
C ASP A 36 4.22 9.32 -15.93
N MET A 37 3.87 8.04 -16.09
CA MET A 37 2.86 7.60 -17.06
C MET A 37 1.50 8.24 -16.75
N LEU A 38 1.02 8.14 -15.51
CA LEU A 38 -0.28 8.72 -15.11
C LEU A 38 -0.30 10.23 -15.29
N LYS A 39 0.79 10.92 -14.97
CA LYS A 39 0.92 12.36 -15.21
C LYS A 39 0.78 12.72 -16.69
N THR A 40 1.33 11.90 -17.59
CA THR A 40 1.16 12.06 -19.05
C THR A 40 -0.30 11.87 -19.47
N MET A 41 -1.02 10.98 -18.78
CA MET A 41 -2.47 10.75 -18.96
C MET A 41 -3.35 11.79 -18.25
N GLN A 42 -2.76 12.77 -17.56
CA GLN A 42 -3.47 13.74 -16.70
C GLN A 42 -4.29 13.04 -15.60
N CYS A 43 -3.70 11.99 -15.03
CA CYS A 43 -4.24 11.27 -13.89
C CYS A 43 -3.26 11.30 -12.71
N GLU A 44 -3.76 11.07 -11.51
CA GLU A 44 -3.01 11.02 -10.25
C GLU A 44 -3.45 9.80 -9.43
N VAL A 45 -2.52 9.24 -8.65
CA VAL A 45 -2.79 8.14 -7.71
C VAL A 45 -1.92 8.37 -6.47
N ASP A 46 -2.39 7.96 -5.30
CA ASP A 46 -1.53 7.86 -4.12
C ASP A 46 -0.54 6.69 -4.34
N PRO A 47 0.78 6.87 -4.19
CA PRO A 47 1.74 5.77 -4.30
C PRO A 47 1.46 4.58 -3.36
N ALA A 48 0.71 4.79 -2.27
CA ALA A 48 0.25 3.74 -1.37
C ALA A 48 -0.85 2.84 -1.97
N ASN A 49 -1.54 3.31 -3.02
CA ASN A 49 -2.56 2.55 -3.76
C ASN A 49 -1.98 1.87 -5.01
N ILE A 50 -0.65 1.67 -5.07
CA ILE A 50 0.01 0.91 -6.11
C ILE A 50 0.51 -0.38 -5.49
N GLU A 51 0.00 -1.51 -5.97
CA GLU A 51 0.32 -2.85 -5.46
C GLU A 51 0.90 -3.73 -6.57
N VAL A 52 1.75 -4.69 -6.18
CA VAL A 52 2.19 -5.76 -7.10
C VAL A 52 1.12 -6.85 -7.09
N GLU A 53 0.51 -7.10 -8.25
CA GLU A 53 -0.52 -8.14 -8.41
C GLU A 53 -0.28 -8.92 -9.70
N ASP A 54 -0.36 -10.26 -9.64
CA ASP A 54 -0.28 -11.18 -10.79
C ASP A 54 0.90 -10.93 -11.76
N GLY A 55 2.05 -10.50 -11.23
CA GLY A 55 3.26 -10.21 -12.03
C GLY A 55 3.20 -8.86 -12.77
N GLY A 56 2.18 -8.05 -12.52
CA GLY A 56 2.03 -6.68 -12.96
C GLY A 56 1.80 -5.74 -11.77
N PHE A 57 0.93 -4.75 -11.96
CA PHE A 57 0.57 -3.78 -10.93
C PHE A 57 -0.93 -3.50 -10.91
N GLU A 58 -1.51 -3.42 -9.72
CA GLU A 58 -2.85 -2.90 -9.48
C GLU A 58 -2.74 -1.47 -8.95
N LEU A 59 -3.55 -0.57 -9.51
CA LEU A 59 -3.64 0.82 -9.12
C LEU A 59 -5.09 1.10 -8.77
N ASP A 60 -5.35 1.38 -7.50
CA ASP A 60 -6.67 1.74 -7.00
C ASP A 60 -6.83 3.26 -6.85
N ASP A 61 -8.05 3.75 -6.97
CA ASP A 61 -8.40 5.17 -6.81
C ASP A 61 -7.63 6.11 -7.75
N VAL A 62 -7.38 5.72 -9.01
CA VAL A 62 -6.72 6.60 -9.99
C VAL A 62 -7.66 7.73 -10.39
N PHE A 63 -7.35 8.96 -9.98
CA PHE A 63 -8.11 10.15 -10.32
C PHE A 63 -7.66 10.74 -11.65
N CYS A 64 -8.53 10.70 -12.66
CA CYS A 64 -8.36 11.36 -13.95
C CYS A 64 -9.37 12.51 -14.10
N ALA A 65 -9.19 13.36 -15.11
CA ALA A 65 -10.09 14.50 -15.38
C ALA A 65 -11.56 14.11 -15.60
N ASP A 66 -11.83 12.87 -16.00
CA ASP A 66 -13.15 12.35 -16.34
C ASP A 66 -13.75 11.37 -15.31
N GLY A 67 -13.04 11.10 -14.21
CA GLY A 67 -13.51 10.27 -13.11
C GLY A 67 -12.40 9.51 -12.41
N GLN A 68 -12.82 8.64 -11.49
CA GLN A 68 -11.97 7.73 -10.74
C GLN A 68 -11.97 6.33 -11.37
N TYR A 69 -10.85 5.64 -11.32
CA TYR A 69 -10.64 4.37 -11.98
C TYR A 69 -9.77 3.43 -11.16
N ASP A 70 -10.09 2.14 -11.26
CA ASP A 70 -9.16 1.06 -10.94
C ASP A 70 -8.46 0.62 -12.23
N MET A 71 -7.14 0.50 -12.19
CA MET A 71 -6.32 0.16 -13.36
C MET A 71 -5.42 -1.04 -13.06
N LYS A 72 -5.35 -1.99 -14.01
CA LYS A 72 -4.36 -3.08 -13.98
C LYS A 72 -3.32 -2.83 -15.04
N LEU A 73 -2.05 -2.94 -14.69
CA LEU A 73 -0.90 -2.79 -15.58
C LEU A 73 -0.16 -4.13 -15.71
N ASN A 74 0.31 -4.43 -16.92
CA ASN A 74 1.25 -5.53 -17.14
C ASN A 74 2.64 -5.19 -16.55
N ALA A 75 3.54 -6.17 -16.48
CA ALA A 75 4.92 -5.97 -16.02
C ALA A 75 5.70 -4.87 -16.79
N ASP A 76 5.34 -4.65 -18.06
CA ASP A 76 5.89 -3.64 -18.96
C ASP A 76 5.20 -2.27 -18.85
N LEU A 77 4.30 -2.11 -17.88
CA LEU A 77 3.49 -0.92 -17.60
C LEU A 77 2.44 -0.59 -18.66
N SER A 78 2.19 -1.47 -19.63
CA SER A 78 1.03 -1.31 -20.51
C SER A 78 -0.27 -1.55 -19.75
N VAL A 79 -1.31 -0.76 -20.03
CA VAL A 79 -2.63 -0.90 -19.40
C VAL A 79 -3.30 -2.20 -19.86
N ALA A 80 -3.50 -3.13 -18.93
CA ALA A 80 -4.21 -4.38 -19.15
C ALA A 80 -5.73 -4.20 -18.96
N ASP A 81 -6.14 -3.41 -17.96
CA ASP A 81 -7.54 -3.05 -17.71
C ASP A 81 -7.64 -1.63 -17.14
N LYS A 82 -8.77 -0.97 -17.40
CA LYS A 82 -9.15 0.33 -16.82
C LYS A 82 -10.65 0.35 -16.62
N ARG A 83 -11.09 0.17 -15.37
CA ARG A 83 -12.49 0.15 -14.96
C ARG A 83 -12.81 1.46 -14.24
N LYS A 84 -13.92 2.10 -14.63
CA LYS A 84 -14.44 3.25 -13.89
C LYS A 84 -15.13 2.77 -12.62
N GLU A 85 -14.88 3.44 -11.50
CA GLU A 85 -15.63 3.24 -10.25
C GLU A 85 -17.07 3.79 -10.32
#